data_AF-A0A4Z0HBN6-F1
#
_entry.id   AF-A0A4Z0HBN6-F1
#
_cell.length_a   1.000
_cell.length_b   1.000
_cell.length_c   1.000
_cell.angle_alpha   90.00
_cell.angle_beta   90.00
_cell.angle_gamma   90.00
#
_symmetry.space_group_name_H-M   'P 1'
#
loop_
_entity.id
_entity.type
_entity.pdbx_description
1 polymer ?
#
loop_
_entity_poly.entity_id
_entity_poly.type
_entity_poly.pdbx_seq_one_letter_code
_entity_poly.pdbx_strand_id
1 'polypeptide(L)'
;MPDERTRVVREYVDSVFRRGRVPMEPVGFSPDWEDQPSRHKTYPTATRFPLPPGTGLPMADASEVLLGGGPKDAGPPWTTEDLAALLRLSYGVLDRRLRVSWNQDSAVRALYPEALWGRGTGSGGGMYPMEIYWVTAGTGGLAPGVYHYSTAHHALERLLTGDLTEEVRAACGPSSPGADPEADGFLLVTVRFWKNAFKYNSFCYHVVSQDAGALLGCWDLLAAGLGRRLSRAYWFDDQRLARLLGLDAEEETVLAVVPLPTGAAGPGRPAAVPAADPGALIDRTPFERSARVRTFEQVEQVHRAVLADRRERPAQEAARDLVPPPPSGGPWVELPEPLVERTAGRGIGEVMRARRTSFGSLVRSPQLGLDELGTVLAGTVSAQRYTADVVPEDTALTGLYVLANRVAGLASGCYRYDPEGHRLHTVAQRPLGDFLQRNYYLSNYNLEQAAAVLAISGRWESTLEAMGSRGYRVLSAEVGAMSQSAYATSTALGTGCGVVLGFDNISIDEAVGLDGTDERTFLFVLLGQERADRADFDYRLV
;
A
#
# COMPACT_ATOMS: atom_id res chain seq x y z
N MET A 1 -11.69 -21.95 20.61
CA MET A 1 -12.76 -21.10 20.07
C MET A 1 -12.16 -19.73 19.84
N PRO A 2 -12.16 -19.18 18.61
CA PRO A 2 -11.72 -17.81 18.39
C PRO A 2 -12.50 -16.86 19.29
N ASP A 3 -11.84 -15.85 19.84
CA ASP A 3 -12.56 -14.79 20.54
C ASP A 3 -13.52 -14.07 19.57
N GLU A 4 -14.58 -13.49 20.10
CA GLU A 4 -15.67 -12.90 19.31
C GLU A 4 -15.18 -11.87 18.28
N ARG A 5 -14.15 -11.09 18.60
CA ARG A 5 -13.59 -10.06 17.71
C ARG A 5 -12.90 -10.70 16.52
N THR A 6 -12.09 -11.72 16.76
CA THR A 6 -11.43 -12.48 15.69
C THR A 6 -12.45 -13.21 14.81
N ARG A 7 -13.57 -13.69 15.38
CA ARG A 7 -14.66 -14.27 14.60
C ARG A 7 -15.31 -13.26 13.65
N VAL A 8 -15.60 -12.04 14.10
CA VAL A 8 -16.17 -10.97 13.23
C VAL A 8 -15.24 -10.67 12.06
N VAL A 9 -13.92 -10.55 12.30
CA VAL A 9 -12.96 -10.37 11.20
C VAL A 9 -12.92 -11.58 10.29
N ARG A 10 -12.97 -12.81 10.83
CA ARG A 10 -12.99 -14.03 10.03
C ARG A 10 -14.18 -14.07 9.06
N GLU A 11 -15.38 -13.74 9.54
CA GLU A 11 -16.61 -13.68 8.73
C GLU A 11 -16.55 -12.60 7.64
N TYR A 12 -15.96 -11.44 7.97
CA TYR A 12 -15.69 -10.39 6.98
C TYR A 12 -14.75 -10.89 5.86
N VAL A 13 -13.64 -11.53 6.23
CA VAL A 13 -12.64 -12.00 5.28
C VAL A 13 -13.17 -13.12 4.39
N ASP A 14 -13.95 -14.05 4.94
CA ASP A 14 -14.64 -15.08 4.13
C ASP A 14 -15.62 -14.43 3.14
N SER A 15 -16.38 -13.41 3.55
CA SER A 15 -17.26 -12.65 2.66
C SER A 15 -16.49 -11.96 1.54
N VAL A 16 -15.32 -11.40 1.84
CA VAL A 16 -14.42 -10.78 0.85
C VAL A 16 -14.02 -11.79 -0.23
N PHE A 17 -13.56 -12.98 0.14
CA PHE A 17 -13.08 -13.97 -0.83
C PHE A 17 -14.21 -14.65 -1.61
N ARG A 18 -15.43 -14.68 -1.07
CA ARG A 18 -16.60 -15.22 -1.77
C ARG A 18 -17.33 -14.20 -2.64
N ARG A 19 -16.95 -12.92 -2.62
CA ARG A 19 -17.74 -11.84 -3.22
C ARG A 19 -17.98 -11.94 -4.72
N GLY A 20 -17.13 -12.68 -5.44
CA GLY A 20 -17.34 -12.98 -6.86
C GLY A 20 -18.53 -13.90 -7.13
N ARG A 21 -18.93 -14.71 -6.13
CA ARG A 21 -20.06 -15.66 -6.20
C ARG A 21 -21.24 -15.23 -5.33
N VAL A 22 -20.98 -14.57 -4.20
CA VAL A 22 -21.98 -14.08 -3.24
C VAL A 22 -21.71 -12.60 -2.95
N PRO A 23 -22.46 -11.65 -3.52
CA PRO A 23 -22.22 -10.23 -3.32
C PRO A 23 -22.23 -9.82 -1.84
N MET A 24 -21.33 -8.90 -1.47
CA MET A 24 -21.35 -8.29 -0.14
C MET A 24 -22.46 -7.25 -0.04
N GLU A 25 -23.15 -7.20 1.11
CA GLU A 25 -24.15 -6.16 1.38
C GLU A 25 -23.50 -4.77 1.50
N PRO A 26 -24.19 -3.67 1.14
CA PRO A 26 -25.49 -3.63 0.48
C PRO A 26 -25.43 -4.02 -1.01
N VAL A 27 -26.25 -5.00 -1.41
CA VAL A 27 -26.33 -5.43 -2.82
C VAL A 27 -26.93 -4.31 -3.68
N GLY A 28 -26.33 -4.07 -4.86
CA GLY A 28 -26.82 -3.07 -5.80
C GLY A 28 -26.52 -1.61 -5.41
N PHE A 29 -25.68 -1.39 -4.40
CA PHE A 29 -25.20 -0.04 -4.07
C PHE A 29 -24.48 0.60 -5.26
N SER A 30 -24.84 1.85 -5.53
CA SER A 30 -24.18 2.69 -6.53
C SER A 30 -23.69 3.99 -5.89
N PRO A 31 -22.41 4.38 -6.10
CA PRO A 31 -21.87 5.64 -5.61
C PRO A 31 -22.54 6.85 -6.26
N ASP A 32 -22.87 7.86 -5.46
CA ASP A 32 -23.35 9.16 -5.93
C ASP A 32 -22.16 10.09 -6.22
N TRP A 33 -21.65 10.06 -7.46
CA TRP A 33 -20.44 10.80 -7.85
C TRP A 33 -20.55 12.32 -7.70
N GLU A 34 -21.77 12.89 -7.70
CA GLU A 34 -21.98 14.31 -7.42
C GLU A 34 -21.63 14.65 -5.96
N ASP A 35 -21.90 13.72 -5.04
CA ASP A 35 -21.66 13.83 -3.59
C ASP A 35 -20.35 13.18 -3.12
N GLN A 36 -19.41 12.92 -4.05
CA GLN A 36 -18.14 12.26 -3.71
C GLN A 36 -17.34 13.05 -2.65
N PRO A 37 -16.75 12.37 -1.64
CA PRO A 37 -15.88 13.01 -0.65
C PRO A 37 -14.70 13.73 -1.29
N SER A 38 -14.16 14.71 -0.59
CA SER A 38 -12.97 15.41 -1.09
C SER A 38 -11.81 14.43 -1.32
N ARG A 39 -11.14 14.55 -2.48
CA ARG A 39 -9.91 13.79 -2.78
C ARG A 39 -8.74 14.17 -1.87
N HIS A 40 -8.84 15.33 -1.24
CA HIS A 40 -7.84 15.88 -0.33
C HIS A 40 -8.50 16.25 1.00
N LYS A 41 -7.98 15.73 2.11
CA LYS A 41 -8.26 16.31 3.42
C LYS A 41 -7.47 17.61 3.54
N THR A 42 -8.11 18.65 4.04
CA THR A 42 -7.46 19.92 4.38
C THR A 42 -8.13 20.48 5.62
N TYR A 43 -7.37 21.25 6.40
CA TYR A 43 -7.86 21.97 7.57
C TYR A 43 -7.85 23.47 7.27
N PRO A 44 -8.97 24.07 6.80
CA PRO A 44 -8.98 25.44 6.29
C PRO A 44 -8.52 26.51 7.28
N THR A 45 -8.72 26.26 8.57
CA THR A 45 -8.35 27.19 9.65
C THR A 45 -6.92 26.99 10.17
N ALA A 46 -6.23 25.93 9.74
CA ALA A 46 -4.88 25.62 10.17
C ALA A 46 -3.83 26.49 9.45
N THR A 47 -2.78 26.86 10.16
CA THR A 47 -1.61 27.52 9.54
C THR A 47 -0.87 26.51 8.67
N ARG A 48 -0.58 26.88 7.42
CA ARG A 48 0.14 26.05 6.45
C ARG A 48 1.62 26.43 6.39
N PHE A 49 2.46 25.42 6.33
CA PHE A 49 3.90 25.52 6.14
C PHE A 49 4.25 24.79 4.84
N PRO A 50 4.53 25.52 3.74
CA PRO A 50 4.92 24.90 2.47
C PRO A 50 6.16 24.03 2.63
N LEU A 51 6.18 22.88 1.96
CA LEU A 51 7.36 22.02 1.91
C LEU A 51 8.21 22.33 0.66
N PRO A 52 9.54 22.12 0.72
CA PRO A 52 10.39 22.11 -0.47
C PRO A 52 9.85 21.13 -1.52
N PRO A 53 10.08 21.32 -2.83
CA PRO A 53 9.53 20.44 -3.86
C PRO A 53 9.86 18.95 -3.69
N GLY A 54 11.04 18.62 -3.17
CA GLY A 54 11.49 17.25 -2.85
C GLY A 54 11.74 16.31 -4.04
N THR A 55 11.18 16.60 -5.22
CA THR A 55 11.18 15.68 -6.38
C THR A 55 12.50 15.61 -7.15
N GLY A 56 13.41 16.54 -6.91
CA GLY A 56 14.73 16.61 -7.53
C GLY A 56 15.88 16.09 -6.66
N LEU A 57 15.60 15.53 -5.48
CA LEU A 57 16.65 14.94 -4.65
C LEU A 57 17.29 13.74 -5.36
N PRO A 58 18.62 13.69 -5.48
CA PRO A 58 19.32 12.50 -5.95
C PRO A 58 18.98 11.31 -5.06
N MET A 59 18.63 10.19 -5.67
CA MET A 59 18.35 8.94 -4.98
C MET A 59 19.11 7.81 -5.67
N ALA A 60 19.36 6.73 -4.93
CA ALA A 60 19.99 5.52 -5.44
C ALA A 60 19.26 4.97 -6.67
N ASP A 61 20.03 4.26 -7.48
CA ASP A 61 19.55 3.67 -8.72
C ASP A 61 18.43 2.66 -8.45
N ALA A 62 17.42 2.65 -9.31
CA ALA A 62 16.25 1.79 -9.12
C ALA A 62 16.62 0.30 -9.12
N SER A 63 17.64 -0.13 -9.86
CA SER A 63 18.11 -1.51 -9.85
C SER A 63 18.69 -1.92 -8.49
N GLU A 64 19.45 -1.03 -7.85
CA GLU A 64 20.00 -1.24 -6.50
C GLU A 64 18.88 -1.33 -5.46
N VAL A 65 17.89 -0.44 -5.53
CA VAL A 65 16.78 -0.41 -4.57
C VAL A 65 15.84 -1.60 -4.75
N LEU A 66 15.47 -1.93 -5.98
CA LEU A 66 14.45 -2.94 -6.27
C LEU A 66 15.00 -4.37 -6.21
N LEU A 67 16.28 -4.57 -6.56
CA LEU A 67 16.89 -5.89 -6.72
C LEU A 67 18.12 -6.12 -5.80
N GLY A 68 18.72 -5.06 -5.24
CA GLY A 68 20.00 -5.12 -4.50
C GLY A 68 19.90 -5.32 -2.98
N GLY A 69 18.70 -5.48 -2.43
CA GLY A 69 18.50 -5.78 -0.99
C GLY A 69 18.53 -4.57 -0.05
N GLY A 70 18.69 -3.35 -0.59
CA GLY A 70 18.56 -2.08 0.14
C GLY A 70 19.66 -1.79 1.18
N PRO A 71 19.57 -0.63 1.86
CA PRO A 71 20.52 -0.27 2.93
C PRO A 71 20.42 -1.20 4.13
N LYS A 72 21.58 -1.58 4.70
CA LYS A 72 21.66 -2.41 5.91
C LYS A 72 21.54 -1.61 7.20
N ASP A 73 21.96 -0.34 7.17
CA ASP A 73 21.96 0.56 8.32
C ASP A 73 20.78 1.54 8.27
N ALA A 74 20.42 2.13 9.42
CA ALA A 74 19.33 3.10 9.52
C ALA A 74 19.54 4.36 8.65
N GLY A 75 20.80 4.69 8.33
CA GLY A 75 21.20 5.86 7.55
C GLY A 75 21.26 7.15 8.36
N PRO A 76 21.55 8.30 7.73
CA PRO A 76 21.65 9.59 8.42
C PRO A 76 20.28 10.09 8.90
N PRO A 77 20.22 11.06 9.84
CA PRO A 77 18.96 11.67 10.27
C PRO A 77 18.15 12.27 9.12
N TRP A 78 16.83 12.31 9.27
CA TRP A 78 15.89 12.86 8.29
C TRP A 78 15.90 14.40 8.30
N THR A 79 16.10 15.00 7.13
CA THR A 79 15.95 16.44 6.92
C THR A 79 14.54 16.81 6.47
N THR A 80 14.20 18.10 6.48
CA THR A 80 12.94 18.60 5.92
C THR A 80 12.82 18.28 4.43
N GLU A 81 13.91 18.38 3.67
CA GLU A 81 13.98 18.03 2.25
C GLU A 81 13.70 16.54 2.03
N ASP A 82 14.31 15.65 2.83
CA ASP A 82 14.06 14.21 2.76
C ASP A 82 12.59 13.88 3.04
N LEU A 83 12.02 14.48 4.09
CA LEU A 83 10.60 14.31 4.44
C LEU A 83 9.69 14.84 3.34
N ALA A 84 10.01 16.01 2.76
CA ALA A 84 9.25 16.58 1.66
C ALA A 84 9.27 15.66 0.42
N ALA A 85 10.42 15.10 0.08
CA ALA A 85 10.57 14.14 -1.01
C ALA A 85 9.77 12.87 -0.76
N LEU A 86 9.88 12.28 0.44
CA LEU A 86 9.13 11.10 0.85
C LEU A 86 7.62 11.32 0.69
N LEU A 87 7.09 12.42 1.24
CA LEU A 87 5.67 12.76 1.18
C LEU A 87 5.20 13.05 -0.24
N ARG A 88 5.96 13.83 -1.01
CA ARG A 88 5.60 14.23 -2.37
C ARG A 88 5.61 13.06 -3.35
N LEU A 89 6.69 12.27 -3.35
CA LEU A 89 6.88 11.17 -4.27
C LEU A 89 6.01 9.95 -3.95
N SER A 90 5.54 9.81 -2.72
CA SER A 90 4.60 8.74 -2.34
C SER A 90 3.14 9.13 -2.57
N TYR A 91 2.67 10.17 -1.88
CA TYR A 91 1.25 10.48 -1.74
C TYR A 91 0.87 11.92 -2.12
N GLY A 92 1.84 12.74 -2.50
CA GLY A 92 1.60 14.03 -3.15
C GLY A 92 1.12 13.86 -4.59
N VAL A 93 0.51 14.93 -5.12
CA VAL A 93 0.06 14.96 -6.53
C VAL A 93 1.27 15.22 -7.43
N LEU A 94 1.59 14.31 -8.35
CA LEU A 94 2.77 14.40 -9.22
C LEU A 94 2.43 14.88 -10.63
N ASP A 95 1.26 14.49 -11.12
CA ASP A 95 0.85 14.76 -12.49
C ASP A 95 -0.64 15.01 -12.60
N ARG A 96 -1.01 15.73 -13.66
CA ARG A 96 -2.38 15.90 -14.12
C ARG A 96 -2.49 15.30 -15.51
N ARG A 97 -3.28 14.24 -15.63
CA ARG A 97 -3.44 13.47 -16.86
C ARG A 97 -4.83 13.63 -17.44
N LEU A 98 -4.86 13.83 -18.75
CA LEU A 98 -6.07 13.81 -19.58
C LEU A 98 -5.89 12.64 -20.54
N ARG A 99 -6.49 11.51 -20.18
CA ARG A 99 -6.37 10.25 -20.91
C ARG A 99 -7.69 9.54 -20.99
N VAL A 100 -8.03 9.03 -22.17
CA VAL A 100 -9.08 8.04 -22.33
C VAL A 100 -8.62 6.73 -21.70
N SER A 101 -9.25 6.33 -20.60
CA SER A 101 -8.96 5.06 -19.92
C SER A 101 -10.19 4.17 -19.84
N TRP A 102 -9.95 2.86 -19.75
CA TRP A 102 -11.02 1.86 -19.68
C TRP A 102 -11.66 1.73 -18.29
N ASN A 103 -11.22 2.53 -17.32
CA ASN A 103 -11.73 2.55 -15.94
C ASN A 103 -13.00 3.42 -15.77
N GLN A 104 -13.40 4.16 -16.81
CA GLN A 104 -14.56 5.05 -16.79
C GLN A 104 -15.71 4.49 -17.64
N ASP A 105 -16.93 4.80 -17.22
CA ASP A 105 -18.14 4.61 -18.02
C ASP A 105 -17.93 5.25 -19.41
N SER A 106 -18.41 4.58 -20.44
CA SER A 106 -18.48 5.07 -21.81
C SER A 106 -18.95 6.54 -21.92
N ALA A 107 -19.87 6.99 -21.06
CA ALA A 107 -20.35 8.38 -21.04
C ALA A 107 -19.30 9.40 -20.56
N VAL A 108 -18.44 9.01 -19.61
CA VAL A 108 -17.37 9.86 -19.06
C VAL A 108 -16.16 9.90 -20.01
N ARG A 109 -16.00 8.91 -20.89
CA ARG A 109 -14.93 8.88 -21.91
C ARG A 109 -15.02 10.05 -22.91
N ALA A 110 -16.18 10.70 -23.03
CA ALA A 110 -16.40 11.90 -23.85
C ALA A 110 -16.18 13.22 -23.08
N LEU A 111 -15.97 13.16 -21.76
CA LEU A 111 -15.84 14.33 -20.90
C LEU A 111 -14.36 14.61 -20.58
N TYR A 112 -13.78 15.56 -21.31
CA TYR A 112 -12.45 16.15 -21.07
C TYR A 112 -12.24 16.89 -19.72
N PRO A 113 -13.25 17.36 -18.94
CA PRO A 113 -12.98 18.16 -17.74
C PRO A 113 -12.50 17.36 -16.51
N GLU A 114 -12.63 16.03 -16.48
CA GLU A 114 -12.22 15.23 -15.32
C GLU A 114 -10.75 14.77 -15.41
N ALA A 115 -9.83 15.65 -15.01
CA ALA A 115 -8.42 15.28 -14.96
C ALA A 115 -8.14 14.21 -13.89
N LEU A 116 -7.32 13.22 -14.26
CA LEU A 116 -6.76 12.25 -13.32
C LEU A 116 -5.52 12.86 -12.67
N TRP A 117 -5.48 12.81 -11.34
CA TRP A 117 -4.35 13.31 -10.56
C TRP A 117 -3.52 12.10 -10.10
N GLY A 118 -2.33 11.95 -10.68
CA GLY A 118 -1.43 10.85 -10.37
C GLY A 118 -0.66 11.09 -9.07
N ARG A 119 -0.41 9.98 -8.37
CA ARG A 119 0.48 9.89 -7.21
C ARG A 119 1.47 8.74 -7.45
N GLY A 120 2.57 8.72 -6.69
CA GLY A 120 3.56 7.66 -6.80
C GLY A 120 3.07 6.32 -6.26
N THR A 121 2.13 6.34 -5.31
CA THR A 121 1.52 5.14 -4.75
C THR A 121 0.27 4.73 -5.54
N GLY A 122 0.07 3.43 -5.75
CA GLY A 122 -1.22 2.87 -6.18
C GLY A 122 -2.32 3.05 -5.11
N SER A 123 -3.58 3.13 -5.52
CA SER A 123 -4.71 3.12 -4.59
C SER A 123 -5.94 2.52 -5.26
N GLY A 124 -6.70 1.73 -4.51
CA GLY A 124 -7.98 1.18 -4.94
C GLY A 124 -8.87 2.26 -5.55
N GLY A 125 -9.10 2.15 -6.85
CA GLY A 125 -9.98 3.05 -7.59
C GLY A 125 -9.47 4.48 -7.72
N GLY A 126 -8.23 4.78 -7.30
CA GLY A 126 -7.67 6.12 -7.25
C GLY A 126 -8.33 7.01 -6.20
N MET A 127 -8.86 6.42 -5.12
CA MET A 127 -9.59 7.15 -4.07
C MET A 127 -8.66 7.81 -3.05
N TYR A 128 -7.44 7.29 -2.90
CA TYR A 128 -6.40 7.79 -2.00
C TYR A 128 -6.91 8.11 -0.57
N PRO A 129 -7.38 7.09 0.19
CA PRO A 129 -8.04 7.29 1.47
C PRO A 129 -7.09 7.48 2.67
N MET A 130 -5.78 7.33 2.46
CA MET A 130 -4.81 7.51 3.53
C MET A 130 -4.63 9.00 3.85
N GLU A 131 -4.41 9.33 5.11
CA GLU A 131 -3.94 10.65 5.54
C GLU A 131 -2.67 10.48 6.36
N ILE A 132 -1.77 11.46 6.26
CA ILE A 132 -0.44 11.39 6.86
C ILE A 132 -0.31 12.52 7.88
N TYR A 133 -0.11 12.14 9.13
CA TYR A 133 0.17 13.06 10.22
C TYR A 133 1.63 12.97 10.63
N TRP A 134 2.20 14.08 11.04
CA TRP A 134 3.55 14.14 11.57
C TRP A 134 3.53 14.76 12.97
N VAL A 135 3.90 13.95 13.96
CA VAL A 135 4.08 14.39 15.35
C VAL A 135 5.57 14.56 15.56
N THR A 136 6.03 15.75 15.94
CA THR A 136 7.47 16.06 16.02
C THR A 136 7.82 16.89 17.25
N ALA A 137 9.03 16.67 17.76
CA ALA A 137 9.69 17.53 18.73
C ALA A 137 10.27 18.81 18.09
N GLY A 138 10.00 19.05 16.81
CA GLY A 138 10.44 20.19 16.03
C GLY A 138 11.72 19.91 15.25
N THR A 139 11.74 20.32 13.98
CA THR A 139 12.93 20.25 13.11
C THR A 139 12.77 21.23 11.95
N GLY A 140 13.89 21.65 11.34
CA GLY A 140 13.88 22.46 10.11
C GLY A 140 13.06 23.76 10.18
N GLY A 141 13.05 24.43 11.34
CA GLY A 141 12.31 25.68 11.57
C GLY A 141 10.82 25.50 11.91
N LEU A 142 10.33 24.25 12.00
CA LEU A 142 8.99 23.94 12.48
C LEU A 142 9.01 23.73 13.99
N ALA A 143 8.03 24.31 14.66
CA ALA A 143 7.83 24.14 16.09
C ALA A 143 7.44 22.69 16.42
N PRO A 144 7.68 22.21 17.66
CA PRO A 144 7.08 20.96 18.12
C PRO A 144 5.56 20.99 17.96
N GLY A 145 4.96 19.88 17.55
CA GLY A 145 3.51 19.83 17.34
C GLY A 145 3.02 18.64 16.54
N VAL A 146 1.71 18.70 16.24
CA VAL A 146 1.01 17.78 15.35
C VAL A 146 0.70 18.50 14.05
N TYR A 147 1.13 17.91 12.94
CA TYR A 147 0.96 18.43 11.59
C TYR A 147 0.23 17.41 10.73
N HIS A 148 -0.62 17.89 9.83
CA HIS A 148 -1.26 17.09 8.78
C HIS A 148 -0.62 17.41 7.42
N TYR A 149 -0.27 16.40 6.63
CA TYR A 149 0.24 16.60 5.28
C TYR A 149 -0.90 16.89 4.30
N SER A 150 -1.05 18.16 3.92
CA SER A 150 -1.99 18.57 2.89
C SER A 150 -1.47 18.20 1.50
N THR A 151 -1.93 17.05 0.99
CA THR A 151 -1.59 16.53 -0.35
C THR A 151 -1.95 17.50 -1.50
N ALA A 152 -3.00 18.32 -1.34
CA ALA A 152 -3.42 19.33 -2.32
C ALA A 152 -2.38 20.45 -2.50
N HIS A 153 -1.74 20.86 -1.40
CA HIS A 153 -0.88 22.04 -1.34
C HIS A 153 0.60 21.71 -1.22
N HIS A 154 0.97 20.44 -1.02
CA HIS A 154 2.30 20.03 -0.62
C HIS A 154 2.84 20.88 0.55
N ALA A 155 2.08 20.86 1.64
CA ALA A 155 2.36 21.67 2.83
C ALA A 155 1.97 20.90 4.09
N LEU A 156 2.56 21.27 5.21
CA LEU A 156 2.16 20.81 6.54
C LEU A 156 1.15 21.79 7.13
N GLU A 157 -0.03 21.30 7.51
CA GLU A 157 -1.07 22.04 8.24
C GLU A 157 -0.87 21.80 9.73
N ARG A 158 -0.49 22.83 10.50
CA ARG A 158 -0.28 22.69 11.94
C ARG A 158 -1.61 22.64 12.67
N LEU A 159 -1.88 21.52 13.32
CA LEU A 159 -3.11 21.26 14.07
C LEU A 159 -2.96 21.60 15.55
N LEU A 160 -1.80 21.28 16.13
CA LEU A 160 -1.48 21.53 17.53
C LEU A 160 0.00 21.90 17.69
N THR A 161 0.30 22.74 18.67
CA THR A 161 1.68 23.09 19.08
C THR A 161 2.03 22.43 20.40
N GLY A 162 3.30 22.04 20.54
CA GLY A 162 3.86 21.41 21.74
C GLY A 162 4.35 20.00 21.45
N ASP A 163 5.34 19.56 22.22
CA ASP A 163 5.97 18.25 22.04
C ASP A 163 5.05 17.15 22.59
N LEU A 164 4.60 16.27 21.70
CA LEU A 164 3.74 15.11 21.98
C LEU A 164 4.40 13.79 21.58
N THR A 165 5.72 13.79 21.35
CA THR A 165 6.45 12.59 20.93
C THR A 165 6.37 11.48 21.98
N GLU A 166 6.42 11.82 23.27
CA GLU A 166 6.26 10.85 24.37
C GLU A 166 4.87 10.20 24.39
N GLU A 167 3.82 10.90 24.00
CA GLU A 167 2.47 10.32 23.91
C GLU A 167 2.39 9.26 22.80
N VAL A 168 3.11 9.46 21.68
CA VAL A 168 3.24 8.46 20.62
C VAL A 168 4.04 7.25 21.11
N ARG A 169 5.20 7.48 21.75
CA ARG A 169 6.02 6.38 22.31
C ARG A 169 5.23 5.55 23.31
N ALA A 170 4.50 6.21 24.19
CA ALA A 170 3.69 5.55 25.21
C ALA A 170 2.45 4.83 24.63
N ALA A 171 1.90 5.26 23.49
CA ALA A 171 0.87 4.52 22.77
C ALA A 171 1.42 3.27 22.07
N CYS A 172 2.66 3.32 21.59
CA CYS A 172 3.34 2.19 20.96
C CYS A 172 3.89 1.17 21.99
N GLY A 173 4.38 1.63 23.13
CA GLY A 173 4.93 0.77 24.19
C GLY A 173 6.38 0.28 23.94
N PRO A 174 7.07 -0.19 24.99
CA PRO A 174 8.54 -0.22 25.10
C PRO A 174 9.29 -1.18 24.15
N SER A 175 8.60 -2.14 23.53
CA SER A 175 9.20 -3.08 22.56
C SER A 175 8.82 -2.79 21.12
N SER A 176 8.22 -1.62 20.87
CA SER A 176 7.85 -1.17 19.53
C SER A 176 8.97 -0.35 18.91
N PRO A 177 9.18 -0.39 17.59
CA PRO A 177 9.95 0.64 16.89
C PRO A 177 9.39 2.05 17.14
N GLY A 178 8.07 2.18 17.39
CA GLY A 178 7.47 3.45 17.76
C GLY A 178 7.87 3.99 19.15
N ALA A 179 8.63 3.22 19.94
CA ALA A 179 9.22 3.65 21.20
C ALA A 179 10.74 3.95 21.10
N ASP A 180 11.27 4.05 19.88
CA ASP A 180 12.66 4.41 19.63
C ASP A 180 13.02 5.74 20.34
N PRO A 181 14.01 5.75 21.24
CA PRO A 181 14.42 6.97 21.95
C PRO A 181 15.10 7.99 21.05
N GLU A 182 15.70 7.57 19.93
CA GLU A 182 16.37 8.46 18.96
C GLU A 182 15.37 9.12 18.00
N ALA A 183 14.16 8.59 17.90
CA ALA A 183 13.12 9.15 17.04
C ALA A 183 12.54 10.42 17.67
N ASP A 184 12.73 11.58 17.05
CA ASP A 184 12.18 12.88 17.46
C ASP A 184 11.05 13.37 16.53
N GLY A 185 10.63 12.52 15.60
CA GLY A 185 9.45 12.66 14.77
C GLY A 185 8.76 11.32 14.50
N PHE A 186 7.45 11.34 14.26
CA PHE A 186 6.65 10.15 13.97
C PHE A 186 5.66 10.45 12.85
N LEU A 187 5.69 9.66 11.78
CA LEU A 187 4.63 9.67 10.78
C LEU A 187 3.54 8.68 11.18
N LEU A 188 2.31 9.17 11.30
CA LEU A 188 1.13 8.37 11.58
C LEU A 188 0.31 8.28 10.28
N VAL A 189 0.21 7.08 9.73
CA VAL A 189 -0.64 6.79 8.57
C VAL A 189 -2.02 6.45 9.09
N THR A 190 -3.02 7.20 8.66
CA THR A 190 -4.43 6.99 9.04
C THR A 190 -5.26 6.69 7.80
N VAL A 191 -6.46 6.13 8.00
CA VAL A 191 -7.44 5.91 6.94
C VAL A 191 -8.75 6.58 7.29
N ARG A 192 -9.26 7.42 6.38
CA ARG A 192 -10.62 7.94 6.47
C ARG A 192 -11.57 7.06 5.66
N PHE A 193 -12.35 6.19 6.32
CA PHE A 193 -13.11 5.14 5.63
C PHE A 193 -14.05 5.66 4.55
N TRP A 194 -14.72 6.79 4.81
CA TRP A 194 -15.67 7.38 3.86
C TRP A 194 -15.04 7.66 2.49
N LYS A 195 -13.76 8.07 2.44
CA LYS A 195 -13.05 8.35 1.18
C LYS A 195 -13.00 7.14 0.25
N ASN A 196 -13.00 5.91 0.78
CA ASN A 196 -12.96 4.69 -0.03
C ASN A 196 -14.30 3.96 -0.06
N ALA A 197 -14.98 3.85 1.09
CA ALA A 197 -16.28 3.20 1.23
C ALA A 197 -17.37 3.85 0.37
N PHE A 198 -17.23 5.15 0.08
CA PHE A 198 -18.03 5.83 -0.94
C PHE A 198 -18.13 5.03 -2.25
N LYS A 199 -17.00 4.48 -2.73
CA LYS A 199 -16.94 3.67 -3.96
C LYS A 199 -17.07 2.18 -3.69
N TYR A 200 -16.44 1.69 -2.62
CA TYR A 200 -16.23 0.27 -2.38
C TYR A 200 -17.13 -0.33 -1.32
N ASN A 201 -18.10 0.41 -0.77
CA ASN A 201 -19.02 -0.06 0.26
C ASN A 201 -18.33 -0.90 1.36
N SER A 202 -18.88 -2.07 1.68
CA SER A 202 -18.31 -3.05 2.62
C SER A 202 -16.97 -3.65 2.17
N PHE A 203 -16.66 -3.68 0.88
CA PHE A 203 -15.35 -4.13 0.40
C PHE A 203 -14.20 -3.17 0.74
N CYS A 204 -14.52 -1.95 1.19
CA CYS A 204 -13.58 -0.91 1.59
C CYS A 204 -12.44 -1.40 2.50
N TYR A 205 -12.74 -2.14 3.57
CA TYR A 205 -11.74 -2.46 4.59
C TYR A 205 -10.58 -3.32 4.06
N HIS A 206 -10.87 -4.27 3.15
CA HIS A 206 -9.86 -5.02 2.42
C HIS A 206 -8.99 -4.12 1.54
N VAL A 207 -9.64 -3.22 0.77
CA VAL A 207 -8.95 -2.29 -0.13
C VAL A 207 -8.01 -1.36 0.64
N VAL A 208 -8.51 -0.70 1.68
CA VAL A 208 -7.74 0.33 2.38
C VAL A 208 -6.59 -0.23 3.22
N SER A 209 -6.70 -1.47 3.69
CA SER A 209 -5.60 -2.15 4.37
C SER A 209 -4.43 -2.41 3.41
N GLN A 210 -4.73 -2.72 2.14
CA GLN A 210 -3.71 -2.85 1.09
C GLN A 210 -3.20 -1.49 0.59
N ASP A 211 -4.05 -0.46 0.51
CA ASP A 211 -3.60 0.90 0.18
C ASP A 211 -2.58 1.44 1.20
N ALA A 212 -2.77 1.13 2.49
CA ALA A 212 -1.79 1.46 3.52
C ALA A 212 -0.47 0.73 3.28
N GLY A 213 -0.53 -0.55 2.94
CA GLY A 213 0.62 -1.34 2.52
C GLY A 213 1.37 -0.77 1.32
N ALA A 214 0.64 -0.37 0.28
CA ALA A 214 1.22 0.24 -0.91
C ALA A 214 1.96 1.53 -0.56
N LEU A 215 1.38 2.39 0.30
CA LEU A 215 2.03 3.61 0.76
C LEU A 215 3.32 3.30 1.53
N LEU A 216 3.26 2.35 2.47
CA LEU A 216 4.40 1.96 3.29
C LEU A 216 5.52 1.32 2.46
N GLY A 217 5.17 0.45 1.49
CA GLY A 217 6.13 -0.10 0.53
C GLY A 217 6.73 0.98 -0.38
N CYS A 218 5.96 2.00 -0.77
CA CYS A 218 6.51 3.16 -1.48
C CYS A 218 7.53 3.92 -0.61
N TRP A 219 7.24 4.08 0.69
CA TRP A 219 8.17 4.70 1.63
C TRP A 219 9.44 3.87 1.82
N ASP A 220 9.36 2.55 1.87
CA ASP A 220 10.56 1.69 1.94
C ASP A 220 11.47 1.90 0.72
N LEU A 221 10.90 1.92 -0.49
CA LEU A 221 11.65 2.17 -1.72
C LEU A 221 12.30 3.56 -1.73
N LEU A 222 11.56 4.59 -1.30
CA LEU A 222 12.07 5.97 -1.26
C LEU A 222 13.13 6.15 -0.17
N ALA A 223 12.94 5.57 1.01
CA ALA A 223 13.90 5.60 2.10
C ALA A 223 15.19 4.87 1.69
N ALA A 224 15.08 3.70 1.06
CA ALA A 224 16.23 2.98 0.51
C ALA A 224 16.98 3.82 -0.54
N GLY A 225 16.24 4.49 -1.42
CA GLY A 225 16.79 5.46 -2.37
C GLY A 225 17.53 6.63 -1.72
N LEU A 226 17.12 7.03 -0.52
CA LEU A 226 17.74 8.06 0.30
C LEU A 226 18.81 7.50 1.25
N GLY A 227 19.21 6.23 1.09
CA GLY A 227 20.26 5.57 1.89
C GLY A 227 19.84 5.26 3.33
N ARG A 228 18.54 5.05 3.57
CA ARG A 228 17.95 4.82 4.89
C ARG A 228 17.04 3.60 4.90
N ARG A 229 16.72 3.14 6.10
CA ARG A 229 15.70 2.12 6.33
C ARG A 229 14.64 2.63 7.28
N LEU A 230 13.38 2.29 7.00
CA LEU A 230 12.26 2.61 7.89
C LEU A 230 11.93 1.42 8.79
N SER A 231 11.34 1.75 9.93
CA SER A 231 10.63 0.79 10.77
C SER A 231 9.20 1.25 10.97
N ARG A 232 8.32 0.33 11.35
CA ARG A 232 6.91 0.65 11.61
C ARG A 232 6.35 -0.16 12.77
N ALA A 233 5.50 0.49 13.54
CA ALA A 233 4.64 -0.17 14.50
C ALA A 233 3.27 -0.40 13.87
N TYR A 234 2.82 -1.65 13.87
CA TYR A 234 1.44 -1.99 13.62
C TYR A 234 0.64 -2.13 14.92
N TRP A 235 1.28 -2.43 16.05
CA TRP A 235 0.64 -2.57 17.36
C TRP A 235 0.82 -1.31 18.21
N PHE A 236 -0.29 -0.67 18.57
CA PHE A 236 -0.33 0.54 19.40
C PHE A 236 -1.75 0.73 19.95
N ASP A 237 -1.92 1.60 20.95
CA ASP A 237 -3.24 2.00 21.45
C ASP A 237 -3.92 2.97 20.48
N ASP A 238 -4.84 2.45 19.66
CA ASP A 238 -5.58 3.23 18.66
C ASP A 238 -6.38 4.39 19.28
N GLN A 239 -6.95 4.19 20.46
CA GLN A 239 -7.77 5.21 21.12
C GLN A 239 -6.91 6.34 21.66
N ARG A 240 -5.71 6.03 22.15
CA ARG A 240 -4.75 7.07 22.57
C ARG A 240 -4.27 7.89 21.39
N LEU A 241 -3.92 7.26 20.27
CA LEU A 241 -3.49 7.99 19.07
C LEU A 241 -4.65 8.76 18.41
N ALA A 242 -5.86 8.22 18.39
CA ALA A 242 -7.04 8.93 17.88
C ALA A 242 -7.32 10.20 18.69
N ARG A 243 -7.25 10.14 20.03
CA ARG A 243 -7.37 11.32 20.90
C ARG A 243 -6.27 12.34 20.64
N LEU A 244 -5.01 11.89 20.50
CA LEU A 244 -3.88 12.75 20.17
C LEU A 244 -4.11 13.51 18.85
N LEU A 245 -4.68 12.84 17.85
CA LEU A 245 -4.95 13.42 16.53
C LEU A 245 -6.30 14.16 16.44
N GLY A 246 -7.11 14.17 17.50
CA GLY A 246 -8.47 14.74 17.51
C GLY A 246 -9.42 14.04 16.55
N LEU A 247 -9.31 12.73 16.42
CA LEU A 247 -10.09 11.91 15.50
C LEU A 247 -11.17 11.10 16.23
N ASP A 248 -12.31 10.90 15.55
CA ASP A 248 -13.20 9.78 15.87
C ASP A 248 -12.56 8.50 15.31
N ALA A 249 -12.15 7.63 16.23
CA ALA A 249 -11.46 6.40 15.88
C ALA A 249 -12.30 5.46 14.99
N GLU A 250 -13.63 5.55 15.00
CA GLU A 250 -14.49 4.72 14.13
C GLU A 250 -14.58 5.25 12.70
N GLU A 251 -14.38 6.57 12.49
CA GLU A 251 -14.43 7.21 11.16
C GLU A 251 -13.04 7.31 10.52
N GLU A 252 -12.03 7.62 11.32
CA GLU A 252 -10.63 7.75 10.90
C GLU A 252 -9.67 7.19 11.94
N THR A 253 -8.95 6.12 11.56
CA THR A 253 -8.06 5.37 12.47
C THR A 253 -6.63 5.38 11.98
N VAL A 254 -5.68 5.33 12.92
CA VAL A 254 -4.26 5.05 12.61
C VAL A 254 -4.12 3.58 12.19
N LEU A 255 -3.31 3.34 11.14
CA LEU A 255 -2.97 2.01 10.62
C LEU A 255 -1.50 1.66 10.85
N ALA A 256 -0.61 2.64 10.87
CA ALA A 256 0.81 2.45 11.15
C ALA A 256 1.44 3.70 11.77
N VAL A 257 2.45 3.49 12.62
CA VAL A 257 3.33 4.54 13.16
C VAL A 257 4.75 4.29 12.66
N VAL A 258 5.37 5.29 12.03
CA VAL A 258 6.72 5.22 11.48
C VAL A 258 7.60 6.24 12.22
N PRO A 259 8.51 5.80 13.11
CA PRO A 259 9.47 6.68 13.77
C PRO A 259 10.48 7.26 12.76
N LEU A 260 10.84 8.53 12.94
CA LEU A 260 11.81 9.27 12.14
C LEU A 260 12.79 9.99 13.06
N PRO A 261 14.07 9.58 13.12
CA PRO A 261 15.11 10.35 13.77
C PRO A 261 15.53 11.52 12.86
N THR A 262 15.30 12.76 13.28
CA THR A 262 15.70 13.98 12.55
C THR A 262 16.97 14.61 13.10
N GLY A 263 17.48 14.11 14.24
CA GLY A 263 18.73 14.56 14.84
C GLY A 263 18.61 15.90 15.58
N ALA A 264 17.39 16.41 15.77
CA ALA A 264 17.10 17.62 16.53
C ALA A 264 17.26 17.41 18.05
N ALA A 265 17.34 16.16 18.50
CA ALA A 265 17.55 15.77 19.91
C ALA A 265 19.01 15.93 20.41
N GLY A 266 19.95 16.46 19.61
CA GLY A 266 21.36 16.64 19.99
C GLY A 266 21.63 17.72 21.07
N PRO A 267 22.84 17.75 21.66
CA PRO A 267 23.23 18.71 22.69
C PRO A 267 23.22 20.14 22.12
N GLY A 268 22.18 20.92 22.46
CA GLY A 268 21.93 22.24 21.87
C GLY A 268 20.44 22.64 21.84
N ARG A 269 19.53 21.76 22.26
CA ARG A 269 18.09 22.06 22.45
C ARG A 269 17.93 23.39 23.22
N PRO A 270 17.29 24.43 22.64
CA PRO A 270 16.81 25.57 23.41
C PRO A 270 15.94 25.04 24.56
N ALA A 271 16.07 25.63 25.76
CA ALA A 271 15.39 25.22 26.98
C ALA A 271 13.98 24.67 26.71
N ALA A 272 13.67 23.52 27.31
CA ALA A 272 12.48 22.72 27.05
C ALA A 272 11.26 23.56 26.65
N VAL A 273 10.88 23.49 25.37
CA VAL A 273 9.53 23.86 24.98
C VAL A 273 8.61 23.06 25.89
N PRO A 274 7.66 23.69 26.60
CA PRO A 274 6.79 22.95 27.51
C PRO A 274 6.12 21.82 26.73
N ALA A 275 6.09 20.64 27.33
CA ALA A 275 5.26 19.55 26.83
C ALA A 275 3.85 20.12 26.61
N ALA A 276 3.19 19.75 25.51
CA ALA A 276 1.79 20.09 25.38
C ALA A 276 1.03 19.52 26.58
N ASP A 277 -0.04 20.19 27.01
CA ASP A 277 -0.98 19.57 27.94
C ASP A 277 -1.45 18.25 27.30
N PRO A 278 -1.27 17.07 27.93
CA PRO A 278 -1.75 15.80 27.40
C PRO A 278 -3.28 15.78 27.18
N GLY A 279 -4.01 16.72 27.79
CA GLY A 279 -5.43 16.98 27.58
C GLY A 279 -5.75 17.99 26.46
N ALA A 280 -4.76 18.61 25.81
CA ALA A 280 -5.00 19.53 24.70
C ALA A 280 -5.54 18.77 23.49
N LEU A 281 -6.80 19.04 23.15
CA LEU A 281 -7.46 18.43 22.01
C LEU A 281 -7.26 19.26 20.75
N ILE A 282 -7.07 18.58 19.62
CA ILE A 282 -7.11 19.23 18.30
C ILE A 282 -8.55 19.64 18.02
N ASP A 283 -8.83 20.94 18.19
CA ASP A 283 -10.11 21.55 17.82
C ASP A 283 -10.03 22.16 16.41
N ARG A 284 -9.76 21.30 15.42
CA ARG A 284 -9.69 21.68 14.01
C ARG A 284 -10.55 20.73 13.21
N THR A 285 -11.58 21.23 12.56
CA THR A 285 -12.43 20.41 11.69
C THR A 285 -11.87 20.39 10.27
N PRO A 286 -11.69 19.21 9.66
CA PRO A 286 -11.31 19.11 8.25
C PRO A 286 -12.48 19.52 7.35
N PHE A 287 -12.18 20.00 6.15
CA PHE A 287 -13.19 20.24 5.14
C PHE A 287 -13.79 18.91 4.63
N GLU A 288 -15.12 18.80 4.69
CA GLU A 288 -15.89 17.74 4.03
C GLU A 288 -16.68 18.33 2.86
N ARG A 289 -16.53 17.71 1.68
CA ARG A 289 -17.28 18.07 0.47
C ARG A 289 -18.64 17.39 0.44
N SER A 290 -18.73 16.12 0.85
CA SER A 290 -19.97 15.35 0.83
C SER A 290 -21.02 15.99 1.73
N ALA A 291 -22.21 16.21 1.20
CA ALA A 291 -23.40 16.55 1.96
C ALA A 291 -23.85 15.39 2.85
N ARG A 292 -23.62 14.13 2.43
CA ARG A 292 -24.00 12.93 3.18
C ARG A 292 -22.81 11.99 3.34
N VAL A 293 -22.31 11.87 4.56
CA VAL A 293 -21.38 10.80 4.95
C VAL A 293 -22.21 9.54 5.24
N ARG A 294 -21.82 8.41 4.64
CA ARG A 294 -22.45 7.11 4.89
C ARG A 294 -21.47 6.15 5.52
N THR A 295 -21.97 5.29 6.39
CA THR A 295 -21.24 4.15 6.91
C THR A 295 -21.82 2.84 6.36
N PHE A 296 -21.05 1.76 6.51
CA PHE A 296 -21.43 0.44 6.05
C PHE A 296 -21.23 -0.54 7.20
N GLU A 297 -22.27 -1.31 7.51
CA GLU A 297 -22.33 -2.15 8.70
C GLU A 297 -21.13 -3.09 8.83
N GLN A 298 -20.74 -3.78 7.75
CA GLN A 298 -19.59 -4.69 7.79
C GLN A 298 -18.26 -3.96 8.04
N VAL A 299 -18.10 -2.73 7.55
CA VAL A 299 -16.91 -1.90 7.82
C VAL A 299 -16.89 -1.48 9.28
N GLU A 300 -18.02 -1.06 9.83
CA GLU A 300 -18.12 -0.71 11.25
C GLU A 300 -17.85 -1.93 12.15
N GLN A 301 -18.44 -3.09 11.84
CA GLN A 301 -18.29 -4.31 12.61
C GLN A 301 -16.83 -4.79 12.63
N VAL A 302 -16.19 -4.94 11.46
CA VAL A 302 -14.78 -5.36 11.39
C VAL A 302 -13.87 -4.34 12.06
N HIS A 303 -14.17 -3.05 11.92
CA HIS A 303 -13.33 -2.02 12.51
C HIS A 303 -13.47 -1.94 14.03
N ARG A 304 -14.69 -1.95 14.57
CA ARG A 304 -14.96 -1.99 16.02
C ARG A 304 -14.36 -3.24 16.65
N ALA A 305 -14.43 -4.39 15.98
CA ALA A 305 -13.77 -5.62 16.44
C ALA A 305 -12.26 -5.42 16.62
N VAL A 306 -11.59 -4.75 15.67
CA VAL A 306 -10.17 -4.42 15.78
C VAL A 306 -9.89 -3.40 16.89
N LEU A 307 -10.69 -2.34 17.04
CA LEU A 307 -10.51 -1.33 18.10
C LEU A 307 -10.75 -1.88 19.51
N ALA A 308 -11.64 -2.86 19.64
CA ALA A 308 -11.95 -3.57 20.88
C ALA A 308 -10.88 -4.61 21.24
N ASP A 309 -9.97 -4.90 20.32
CA ASP A 309 -8.96 -5.93 20.48
C ASP A 309 -7.71 -5.40 21.20
N ARG A 310 -7.72 -5.55 22.51
CA ARG A 310 -6.67 -5.07 23.41
C ARG A 310 -5.62 -6.12 23.74
N ARG A 311 -5.47 -7.14 22.89
CA ARG A 311 -4.45 -8.16 23.12
C ARG A 311 -3.05 -7.57 23.09
N GLU A 312 -2.16 -8.19 23.85
CA GLU A 312 -0.75 -7.85 23.83
C GLU A 312 -0.15 -8.06 22.43
N ARG A 313 0.92 -7.31 22.15
CA ARG A 313 1.66 -7.45 20.89
C ARG A 313 2.18 -8.89 20.77
N PRO A 314 1.88 -9.60 19.66
CA PRO A 314 2.47 -10.90 19.40
C PRO A 314 3.99 -10.82 19.29
N ALA A 315 4.70 -11.86 19.76
CA ALA A 315 6.13 -12.01 19.50
C ALA A 315 6.36 -12.12 17.98
N GLN A 316 7.45 -11.53 17.48
CA GLN A 316 7.74 -11.54 16.04
C GLN A 316 7.94 -12.96 15.52
N GLU A 317 8.51 -13.84 16.33
CA GLU A 317 8.80 -15.22 15.97
C GLU A 317 7.53 -16.00 15.59
N ALA A 318 6.37 -15.61 16.10
CA ALA A 318 5.09 -16.22 15.74
C ALA A 318 4.74 -16.03 14.24
N ALA A 319 5.30 -15.02 13.58
CA ALA A 319 5.11 -14.79 12.15
C ALA A 319 5.78 -15.86 11.28
N ARG A 320 6.79 -16.57 11.78
CA ARG A 320 7.50 -17.62 11.02
C ARG A 320 6.60 -18.81 10.68
N ASP A 321 5.64 -19.11 11.55
CA ASP A 321 4.64 -20.16 11.32
C ASP A 321 3.55 -19.76 10.31
N LEU A 322 3.51 -18.48 9.92
CA LEU A 322 2.55 -17.93 8.96
C LEU A 322 3.05 -17.97 7.52
N VAL A 323 4.35 -18.24 7.32
CA VAL A 323 4.95 -18.34 5.98
C VAL A 323 4.19 -19.41 5.17
N PRO A 324 3.76 -19.09 3.93
CA PRO A 324 3.13 -20.07 3.06
C PRO A 324 4.05 -21.27 2.80
N PRO A 325 3.61 -22.51 3.06
CA PRO A 325 4.46 -23.70 2.92
C PRO A 325 4.89 -23.87 1.47
N PRO A 326 6.11 -24.37 1.17
CA PRO A 326 6.56 -24.55 -0.21
C PRO A 326 5.66 -25.52 -0.98
N PRO A 327 5.59 -25.40 -2.33
CA PRO A 327 4.77 -26.30 -3.13
C PRO A 327 5.33 -27.73 -3.15
N SER A 328 4.45 -28.73 -3.25
CA SER A 328 4.83 -30.16 -3.25
C SER A 328 4.74 -30.79 -4.65
N GLY A 329 5.84 -31.42 -5.12
CA GLY A 329 5.89 -32.20 -6.37
C GLY A 329 5.72 -31.38 -7.66
N GLY A 330 6.07 -31.90 -8.83
CA GLY A 330 6.00 -31.14 -10.11
C GLY A 330 7.32 -30.51 -10.56
N PRO A 331 7.44 -30.11 -11.84
CA PRO A 331 8.70 -29.65 -12.42
C PRO A 331 8.99 -28.18 -12.11
N TRP A 332 10.28 -27.86 -12.02
CA TRP A 332 10.80 -26.51 -11.89
C TRP A 332 11.16 -25.92 -13.26
N VAL A 333 11.01 -24.61 -13.40
CA VAL A 333 11.45 -23.80 -14.54
C VAL A 333 12.38 -22.73 -14.01
N GLU A 334 13.65 -22.80 -14.39
CA GLU A 334 14.64 -21.78 -14.04
C GLU A 334 14.32 -20.46 -14.75
N LEU A 335 14.43 -19.35 -14.03
CA LEU A 335 14.27 -18.01 -14.62
C LEU A 335 15.64 -17.45 -15.02
N PRO A 336 15.73 -16.68 -16.11
CA PRO A 336 16.91 -15.87 -16.38
C PRO A 336 17.16 -14.89 -15.23
N GLU A 337 18.42 -14.55 -14.98
CA GLU A 337 18.79 -13.54 -14.00
C GLU A 337 18.02 -12.22 -14.22
N PRO A 338 17.63 -11.51 -13.14
CA PRO A 338 16.96 -10.22 -13.25
C PRO A 338 17.74 -9.20 -14.09
N LEU A 339 17.02 -8.47 -14.94
CA LEU A 339 17.55 -7.49 -15.89
C LEU A 339 17.97 -6.18 -15.18
N VAL A 340 19.08 -6.23 -14.46
CA VAL A 340 19.66 -5.09 -13.72
C VAL A 340 19.94 -3.92 -14.67
N GLU A 341 20.54 -4.19 -15.82
CA GLU A 341 20.91 -3.16 -16.81
C GLU A 341 19.70 -2.44 -17.42
N ARG A 342 18.55 -3.12 -17.53
CA ARG A 342 17.30 -2.49 -18.02
C ARG A 342 16.50 -1.78 -16.94
N THR A 343 16.82 -2.01 -15.67
CA THR A 343 16.21 -1.30 -14.53
C THR A 343 17.11 -0.18 -14.00
N ALA A 344 18.35 -0.08 -14.50
CA ALA A 344 19.32 0.93 -14.14
C ALA A 344 19.22 2.23 -14.97
N GLY A 345 19.97 3.25 -14.53
CA GLY A 345 20.10 4.55 -15.18
C GLY A 345 19.07 5.58 -14.74
N ARG A 346 18.19 5.24 -13.79
CA ARG A 346 17.17 6.12 -13.21
C ARG A 346 17.11 5.92 -11.71
N GLY A 347 17.15 7.01 -10.96
CA GLY A 347 16.93 6.95 -9.52
C GLY A 347 15.49 6.53 -9.18
N ILE A 348 15.30 5.87 -8.03
CA ILE A 348 13.97 5.38 -7.62
C ILE A 348 12.92 6.51 -7.52
N GLY A 349 13.31 7.73 -7.17
CA GLY A 349 12.44 8.90 -7.18
C GLY A 349 11.91 9.25 -8.59
N GLU A 350 12.72 9.04 -9.64
CA GLU A 350 12.25 9.21 -11.02
C GLU A 350 11.28 8.11 -11.44
N VAL A 351 11.52 6.88 -10.98
CA VAL A 351 10.61 5.75 -11.21
C VAL A 351 9.25 6.06 -10.58
N MET A 352 9.21 6.53 -9.33
CA MET A 352 7.94 6.89 -8.67
C MET A 352 7.17 8.00 -9.42
N ARG A 353 7.87 8.98 -10.00
CA ARG A 353 7.24 10.03 -10.85
C ARG A 353 6.67 9.49 -12.15
N ALA A 354 7.36 8.54 -12.78
CA ALA A 354 6.92 7.95 -14.05
C ALA A 354 5.88 6.84 -13.88
N ARG A 355 5.72 6.34 -12.65
CA ARG A 355 4.85 5.22 -12.35
C ARG A 355 3.41 5.56 -12.69
N ARG A 356 2.75 4.63 -13.38
CA ARG A 356 1.37 4.75 -13.84
C ARG A 356 0.71 3.38 -13.89
N THR A 357 -0.61 3.39 -13.90
CA THR A 357 -1.42 2.17 -14.00
C THR A 357 -1.84 1.96 -15.44
N SER A 358 -1.60 0.75 -15.94
CA SER A 358 -1.83 0.34 -17.33
C SER A 358 -3.31 -0.05 -17.58
N PHE A 359 -4.24 0.82 -17.15
CA PHE A 359 -5.70 0.61 -17.24
C PHE A 359 -6.16 0.28 -18.66
N GLY A 360 -6.46 -1.01 -18.90
CA GLY A 360 -6.88 -1.56 -20.19
C GLY A 360 -5.91 -1.28 -21.34
N SER A 361 -4.62 -1.11 -21.04
CA SER A 361 -3.60 -0.72 -22.03
C SER A 361 -2.69 -1.83 -22.50
N LEU A 362 -2.75 -2.97 -21.81
CA LEU A 362 -1.94 -4.13 -22.13
C LEU A 362 -2.26 -4.62 -23.55
N VAL A 363 -1.22 -5.00 -24.29
CA VAL A 363 -1.31 -5.54 -25.63
C VAL A 363 -0.72 -6.93 -25.73
N ARG A 364 -1.24 -7.69 -26.69
CA ARG A 364 -0.75 -9.04 -27.02
C ARG A 364 0.66 -9.02 -27.63
N SER A 365 1.02 -7.96 -28.36
CA SER A 365 2.28 -7.86 -29.10
C SER A 365 2.88 -6.46 -28.94
N PRO A 366 4.17 -6.32 -28.63
CA PRO A 366 5.15 -7.40 -28.38
C PRO A 366 4.81 -8.24 -27.14
N GLN A 367 5.36 -9.46 -27.05
CA GLN A 367 5.18 -10.34 -25.89
C GLN A 367 6.11 -9.91 -24.74
N LEU A 368 5.69 -10.18 -23.50
CA LEU A 368 6.56 -10.08 -22.33
C LEU A 368 7.54 -11.27 -22.33
N GLY A 369 8.83 -11.01 -22.16
CA GLY A 369 9.87 -12.03 -22.02
C GLY A 369 9.86 -12.74 -20.67
N LEU A 370 10.47 -13.93 -20.60
CA LEU A 370 10.66 -14.67 -19.34
C LEU A 370 11.60 -13.96 -18.37
N ASP A 371 12.62 -13.29 -18.90
CA ASP A 371 13.55 -12.39 -18.20
C ASP A 371 12.83 -11.16 -17.62
N GLU A 372 11.92 -10.54 -18.40
CA GLU A 372 11.08 -9.44 -17.94
C GLU A 372 10.13 -9.87 -16.82
N LEU A 373 9.49 -11.04 -16.98
CA LEU A 373 8.67 -11.63 -15.93
C LEU A 373 9.51 -11.88 -14.66
N GLY A 374 10.65 -12.58 -14.78
CA GLY A 374 11.53 -12.91 -13.67
C GLY A 374 12.00 -11.67 -12.91
N THR A 375 12.36 -10.61 -13.64
CA THR A 375 12.73 -9.31 -13.06
C THR A 375 11.60 -8.72 -12.22
N VAL A 376 10.37 -8.71 -12.75
CA VAL A 376 9.21 -8.19 -12.00
C VAL A 376 8.90 -9.06 -10.78
N LEU A 377 9.03 -10.39 -10.87
CA LEU A 377 8.83 -11.28 -9.72
C LEU A 377 9.85 -10.99 -8.61
N ALA A 378 11.14 -10.88 -8.96
CA ALA A 378 12.21 -10.55 -8.01
C ALA A 378 11.99 -9.20 -7.31
N GLY A 379 11.62 -8.16 -8.08
CA GLY A 379 11.27 -6.86 -7.52
C GLY A 379 9.98 -6.89 -6.68
N THR A 380 8.97 -7.67 -7.06
CA THR A 380 7.72 -7.78 -6.30
C THR A 380 7.96 -8.32 -4.90
N VAL A 381 8.73 -9.40 -4.77
CA VAL A 381 9.01 -10.03 -3.47
C VAL A 381 10.04 -9.27 -2.63
N SER A 382 10.77 -8.31 -3.20
CA SER A 382 11.70 -7.50 -2.40
C SER A 382 11.00 -6.68 -1.31
N ALA A 383 9.72 -6.34 -1.52
CA ALA A 383 8.88 -5.66 -0.53
C ALA A 383 8.46 -6.52 0.67
N GLN A 384 8.77 -7.82 0.68
CA GLN A 384 8.60 -8.68 1.86
C GLN A 384 9.67 -8.39 2.92
N ARG A 385 10.76 -7.70 2.56
CA ARG A 385 11.81 -7.27 3.48
C ARG A 385 11.51 -5.88 4.04
N TYR A 386 10.96 -5.83 5.24
CA TYR A 386 10.68 -4.60 5.97
C TYR A 386 10.88 -4.79 7.48
N THR A 387 11.06 -3.69 8.22
CA THR A 387 11.12 -3.73 9.69
C THR A 387 9.76 -3.42 10.27
N ALA A 388 9.18 -4.34 11.05
CA ALA A 388 7.97 -4.10 11.82
C ALA A 388 8.09 -4.64 13.25
N ASP A 389 7.12 -4.31 14.10
CA ASP A 389 7.06 -4.76 15.49
C ASP A 389 6.57 -6.20 15.66
N VAL A 390 5.87 -6.75 14.68
CA VAL A 390 5.22 -8.08 14.73
C VAL A 390 5.66 -9.05 13.63
N VAL A 391 6.54 -8.63 12.73
CA VAL A 391 7.08 -9.47 11.64
C VAL A 391 8.60 -9.32 11.61
N PRO A 392 9.37 -10.42 11.69
CA PRO A 392 10.81 -10.40 11.50
C PRO A 392 11.14 -10.01 10.05
N GLU A 393 12.26 -9.30 9.85
CA GLU A 393 12.68 -8.87 8.51
C GLU A 393 12.94 -10.02 7.52
N ASP A 394 13.36 -11.17 8.03
CA ASP A 394 13.67 -12.37 7.24
C ASP A 394 12.41 -13.23 6.93
N THR A 395 11.22 -12.75 7.28
CA THR A 395 9.98 -13.53 7.21
C THR A 395 9.00 -12.90 6.22
N ALA A 396 8.57 -13.69 5.23
CA ALA A 396 7.53 -13.31 4.28
C ALA A 396 6.18 -13.93 4.68
N LEU A 397 5.18 -13.10 5.00
CA LEU A 397 3.82 -13.57 5.30
C LEU A 397 3.05 -14.01 4.04
N THR A 398 3.60 -13.71 2.86
CA THR A 398 2.93 -13.82 1.57
C THR A 398 3.62 -14.78 0.60
N GLY A 399 2.82 -15.36 -0.29
CA GLY A 399 3.26 -16.13 -1.45
C GLY A 399 3.03 -15.36 -2.75
N LEU A 400 3.65 -15.82 -3.83
CA LEU A 400 3.47 -15.23 -5.16
C LEU A 400 3.25 -16.32 -6.21
N TYR A 401 2.05 -16.34 -6.80
CA TYR A 401 1.70 -17.20 -7.92
C TYR A 401 1.70 -16.42 -9.22
N VAL A 402 1.95 -17.13 -10.33
CA VAL A 402 1.95 -16.60 -11.69
C VAL A 402 0.98 -17.40 -12.53
N LEU A 403 -0.09 -16.76 -12.99
CA LEU A 403 -0.94 -17.28 -14.06
C LEU A 403 -0.37 -16.77 -15.40
N ALA A 404 0.55 -17.53 -15.98
CA ALA A 404 1.25 -17.20 -17.22
C ALA A 404 0.34 -17.49 -18.43
N ASN A 405 -0.17 -16.45 -19.08
CA ASN A 405 -1.05 -16.59 -20.24
C ASN A 405 -0.25 -16.68 -21.55
N ARG A 406 0.72 -15.78 -21.75
CA ARG A 406 1.46 -15.65 -23.02
C ARG A 406 2.80 -14.94 -22.85
N VAL A 407 3.60 -15.47 -21.93
CA VAL A 407 4.98 -15.04 -21.68
C VAL A 407 5.90 -15.81 -22.64
N ALA A 408 6.76 -15.10 -23.38
CA ALA A 408 7.68 -15.72 -24.31
C ALA A 408 8.70 -16.58 -23.55
N GLY A 409 8.84 -17.85 -23.94
CA GLY A 409 9.74 -18.80 -23.26
C GLY A 409 9.11 -19.55 -22.07
N LEU A 410 7.83 -19.33 -21.76
CA LEU A 410 7.12 -20.04 -20.69
C LEU A 410 5.81 -20.63 -21.21
N ALA A 411 5.55 -21.91 -20.90
CA ALA A 411 4.27 -22.54 -21.24
C ALA A 411 3.11 -21.84 -20.52
N SER A 412 1.92 -21.82 -21.13
CA SER A 412 0.76 -21.25 -20.44
C SER A 412 0.34 -22.15 -19.29
N GLY A 413 0.13 -21.55 -18.11
CA GLY A 413 -0.20 -22.30 -16.90
C GLY A 413 -0.08 -21.48 -15.62
N CYS A 414 -0.36 -22.15 -14.51
CA CYS A 414 -0.22 -21.65 -13.16
C CYS A 414 1.11 -22.13 -12.56
N TYR A 415 1.84 -21.19 -11.96
CA TYR A 415 3.14 -21.41 -11.36
C TYR A 415 3.20 -20.76 -9.98
N ARG A 416 4.07 -21.26 -9.12
CA ARG A 416 4.45 -20.59 -7.87
C ARG A 416 5.89 -20.13 -7.97
N TYR A 417 6.15 -18.89 -7.60
CA TYR A 417 7.50 -18.35 -7.59
C TYR A 417 8.25 -18.75 -6.32
N ASP A 418 9.49 -19.20 -6.49
CA ASP A 418 10.46 -19.48 -5.43
C ASP A 418 11.51 -18.35 -5.42
N PRO A 419 11.44 -17.42 -4.44
CA PRO A 419 12.37 -16.31 -4.34
C PRO A 419 13.81 -16.72 -4.07
N GLU A 420 14.05 -17.81 -3.34
CA GLU A 420 15.40 -18.23 -2.94
C GLU A 420 16.17 -18.79 -4.12
N GLY A 421 15.51 -19.63 -4.93
CA GLY A 421 16.08 -20.25 -6.12
C GLY A 421 15.92 -19.45 -7.42
N HIS A 422 15.22 -18.31 -7.37
CA HIS A 422 14.81 -17.54 -8.56
C HIS A 422 14.21 -18.42 -9.67
N ARG A 423 13.16 -19.18 -9.35
CA ARG A 423 12.58 -20.18 -10.27
C ARG A 423 11.08 -20.31 -10.08
N LEU A 424 10.43 -20.93 -11.06
CA LEU A 424 8.99 -21.20 -11.05
C LEU A 424 8.73 -22.68 -10.82
N HIS A 425 7.95 -22.98 -9.80
CA HIS A 425 7.34 -24.27 -9.58
C HIS A 425 6.08 -24.41 -10.45
N THR A 426 5.97 -25.46 -11.26
CA THR A 426 4.78 -25.67 -12.10
C THR A 426 3.66 -26.29 -11.29
N VAL A 427 2.55 -25.55 -11.11
CA VAL A 427 1.33 -26.06 -10.46
C VAL A 427 0.47 -26.80 -11.49
N ALA A 428 0.14 -26.15 -12.61
CA ALA A 428 -0.67 -26.74 -13.67
C ALA A 428 -0.42 -26.05 -15.01
N GLN A 429 -0.16 -26.81 -16.07
CA GLN A 429 -0.09 -26.27 -17.43
C GLN A 429 -1.45 -26.35 -18.12
N ARG A 430 -1.95 -25.21 -18.59
CA ARG A 430 -3.24 -25.10 -19.29
C ARG A 430 -3.35 -23.76 -20.01
N PRO A 431 -4.14 -23.66 -21.09
CA PRO A 431 -4.51 -22.36 -21.66
C PRO A 431 -5.25 -21.50 -20.63
N LEU A 432 -4.80 -20.25 -20.45
CA LEU A 432 -5.37 -19.36 -19.43
C LEU A 432 -6.21 -18.19 -19.97
N GLY A 433 -6.08 -17.78 -21.23
CA GLY A 433 -6.72 -16.55 -21.74
C GLY A 433 -8.23 -16.45 -21.48
N ASP A 434 -9.00 -17.44 -21.94
CA ASP A 434 -10.46 -17.51 -21.72
C ASP A 434 -10.82 -17.70 -20.24
N PHE A 435 -10.05 -18.52 -19.52
CA PHE A 435 -10.23 -18.73 -18.08
C PHE A 435 -10.08 -17.41 -17.29
N LEU A 436 -9.02 -16.64 -17.54
CA LEU A 436 -8.80 -15.36 -16.89
C LEU A 436 -9.90 -14.36 -17.23
N GLN A 437 -10.33 -14.29 -18.50
CA GLN A 437 -11.35 -13.36 -18.92
C GLN A 437 -12.73 -13.65 -18.31
N ARG A 438 -13.11 -14.93 -18.19
CA ARG A 438 -14.39 -15.34 -17.56
C ARG A 438 -14.43 -15.10 -16.06
N ASN A 439 -13.30 -15.24 -15.40
CA ASN A 439 -13.19 -15.05 -13.94
C ASN A 439 -12.90 -13.60 -13.54
N TYR A 440 -12.78 -12.67 -14.49
CA TYR A 440 -12.61 -11.26 -14.23
C TYR A 440 -13.93 -10.51 -14.43
N TYR A 441 -14.52 -10.00 -13.35
CA TYR A 441 -15.88 -9.44 -13.38
C TYR A 441 -15.94 -7.95 -13.78
N LEU A 442 -14.80 -7.31 -14.05
CA LEU A 442 -14.76 -5.93 -14.54
C LEU A 442 -14.51 -5.88 -16.05
N SER A 443 -14.95 -4.81 -16.71
CA SER A 443 -14.81 -4.62 -18.16
C SER A 443 -13.67 -3.68 -18.55
N ASN A 444 -12.79 -3.35 -17.60
CA ASN A 444 -11.70 -2.38 -17.75
C ASN A 444 -10.38 -3.00 -18.26
N TYR A 445 -10.28 -4.33 -18.39
CA TYR A 445 -9.14 -5.05 -18.97
C TYR A 445 -9.61 -6.14 -19.94
N ASN A 446 -8.83 -6.36 -21.00
CA ASN A 446 -8.91 -7.55 -21.81
C ASN A 446 -7.82 -8.53 -21.34
N LEU A 447 -8.22 -9.56 -20.61
CA LEU A 447 -7.30 -10.47 -19.93
C LEU A 447 -6.64 -11.43 -20.90
N GLU A 448 -7.22 -11.63 -22.08
CA GLU A 448 -6.48 -12.31 -23.13
C GLU A 448 -5.23 -11.50 -23.49
N GLN A 449 -5.27 -10.17 -23.52
CA GLN A 449 -4.09 -9.37 -23.88
C GLN A 449 -3.01 -9.31 -22.80
N ALA A 450 -3.33 -9.61 -21.54
CA ALA A 450 -2.35 -9.68 -20.46
C ALA A 450 -1.38 -10.85 -20.68
N ALA A 451 -0.09 -10.62 -20.44
CA ALA A 451 0.94 -11.65 -20.57
C ALA A 451 0.91 -12.61 -19.37
N ALA A 452 0.77 -12.06 -18.16
CA ALA A 452 0.65 -12.81 -16.93
C ALA A 452 -0.24 -12.07 -15.92
N VAL A 453 -0.81 -12.83 -14.99
CA VAL A 453 -1.42 -12.30 -13.77
C VAL A 453 -0.64 -12.84 -12.59
N LEU A 454 -0.03 -11.96 -11.81
CA LEU A 454 0.55 -12.34 -10.52
C LEU A 454 -0.57 -12.35 -9.48
N ALA A 455 -0.62 -13.38 -8.66
CA ALA A 455 -1.56 -13.47 -7.54
C ALA A 455 -0.77 -13.54 -6.24
N ILE A 456 -0.87 -12.48 -5.43
CA ILE A 456 -0.24 -12.39 -4.13
C ILE A 456 -1.15 -13.09 -3.12
N SER A 457 -0.63 -14.06 -2.38
CA SER A 457 -1.39 -14.91 -1.47
C SER A 457 -0.92 -14.79 -0.02
N GLY A 458 -1.71 -15.27 0.92
CA GLY A 458 -1.36 -15.32 2.34
C GLY A 458 -2.25 -16.27 3.15
N ARG A 459 -1.74 -16.74 4.30
CA ARG A 459 -2.39 -17.69 5.21
C ARG A 459 -3.27 -16.99 6.24
N TRP A 460 -4.47 -16.60 5.82
CA TRP A 460 -5.26 -15.60 6.52
C TRP A 460 -5.90 -16.11 7.81
N GLU A 461 -6.36 -17.36 7.90
CA GLU A 461 -6.88 -17.93 9.14
C GLU A 461 -5.75 -18.13 10.15
N SER A 462 -4.60 -18.66 9.73
CA SER A 462 -3.42 -18.77 10.62
C SER A 462 -2.97 -17.40 11.13
N THR A 463 -2.97 -16.38 10.26
CA THR A 463 -2.64 -15.00 10.69
C THR A 463 -3.65 -14.50 11.72
N LEU A 464 -4.95 -14.72 11.50
CA LEU A 464 -5.98 -14.38 12.49
C LEU A 464 -5.87 -15.22 13.77
N GLU A 465 -5.30 -16.42 13.75
CA GLU A 465 -5.12 -17.21 14.96
C GLU A 465 -3.91 -16.74 15.77
N ALA A 466 -2.79 -16.42 15.09
CA ALA A 466 -1.56 -15.98 15.74
C ALA A 466 -1.60 -14.51 16.20
N MET A 467 -2.20 -13.63 15.38
CA MET A 467 -2.21 -12.18 15.60
C MET A 467 -3.61 -11.64 15.93
N GLY A 468 -4.66 -12.46 15.77
CA GLY A 468 -6.06 -12.07 15.94
C GLY A 468 -6.53 -10.97 14.99
N SER A 469 -7.59 -10.25 15.35
CA SER A 469 -8.31 -9.33 14.43
C SER A 469 -7.42 -8.37 13.64
N ARG A 470 -6.36 -7.83 14.25
CA ARG A 470 -5.43 -6.88 13.62
C ARG A 470 -4.44 -7.53 12.65
N GLY A 471 -4.22 -8.84 12.75
CA GLY A 471 -3.38 -9.62 11.83
C GLY A 471 -3.79 -9.46 10.37
N TYR A 472 -5.08 -9.29 10.09
CA TYR A 472 -5.55 -9.05 8.72
C TYR A 472 -5.00 -7.76 8.11
N ARG A 473 -4.83 -6.69 8.91
CA ARG A 473 -4.22 -5.43 8.46
C ARG A 473 -2.74 -5.62 8.15
N VAL A 474 -2.02 -6.38 8.97
CA VAL A 474 -0.59 -6.67 8.80
C VAL A 474 -0.35 -7.44 7.51
N LEU A 475 -1.06 -8.55 7.31
CA LEU A 475 -0.95 -9.35 6.09
C LEU A 475 -1.35 -8.54 4.86
N SER A 476 -2.46 -7.79 4.92
CA SER A 476 -2.90 -6.94 3.81
C SER A 476 -1.90 -5.81 3.49
N ALA A 477 -1.19 -5.30 4.49
CA ALA A 477 -0.17 -4.28 4.27
C ALA A 477 1.02 -4.84 3.49
N GLU A 478 1.48 -6.06 3.79
CA GLU A 478 2.54 -6.71 3.00
C GLU A 478 2.09 -6.96 1.55
N VAL A 479 0.86 -7.45 1.36
CA VAL A 479 0.24 -7.60 0.02
C VAL A 479 0.27 -6.28 -0.76
N GLY A 480 -0.12 -5.18 -0.11
CA GLY A 480 -0.08 -3.84 -0.70
C GLY A 480 1.33 -3.40 -1.09
N ALA A 481 2.31 -3.62 -0.21
CA ALA A 481 3.71 -3.26 -0.45
C ALA A 481 4.30 -4.01 -1.65
N MET A 482 4.03 -5.32 -1.78
CA MET A 482 4.41 -6.12 -2.95
C MET A 482 3.82 -5.55 -4.24
N SER A 483 2.55 -5.15 -4.24
CA SER A 483 1.91 -4.57 -5.41
C SER A 483 2.54 -3.24 -5.85
N GLN A 484 2.96 -2.42 -4.87
CA GLN A 484 3.66 -1.17 -5.14
C GLN A 484 5.06 -1.42 -5.71
N SER A 485 5.78 -2.43 -5.20
CA SER A 485 7.08 -2.81 -5.74
C SER A 485 6.95 -3.36 -7.17
N ALA A 486 5.92 -4.17 -7.45
CA ALA A 486 5.62 -4.61 -8.82
C ALA A 486 5.40 -3.43 -9.77
N TYR A 487 4.65 -2.40 -9.36
CA TYR A 487 4.51 -1.16 -10.13
C TYR A 487 5.84 -0.46 -10.37
N ALA A 488 6.69 -0.37 -9.35
CA ALA A 488 8.00 0.27 -9.43
C ALA A 488 8.92 -0.47 -10.41
N THR A 489 9.03 -1.79 -10.27
CA THR A 489 9.86 -2.64 -11.14
C THR A 489 9.38 -2.62 -12.57
N SER A 490 8.08 -2.74 -12.83
CA SER A 490 7.55 -2.61 -14.19
C SER A 490 7.82 -1.23 -14.79
N THR A 491 7.71 -0.16 -13.99
CA THR A 491 8.01 1.21 -14.45
C THR A 491 9.49 1.39 -14.78
N ALA A 492 10.40 0.81 -13.99
CA ALA A 492 11.84 0.84 -14.26
C ALA A 492 12.17 0.06 -15.55
N LEU A 493 11.58 -1.13 -15.71
CA LEU A 493 11.80 -2.01 -16.85
C LEU A 493 11.13 -1.54 -18.16
N GLY A 494 10.14 -0.64 -18.05
CA GLY A 494 9.34 -0.13 -19.17
C GLY A 494 8.15 -1.02 -19.56
N THR A 495 7.75 -1.96 -18.70
CA THR A 495 6.60 -2.84 -18.94
C THR A 495 5.30 -2.27 -18.37
N GLY A 496 4.17 -2.80 -18.83
CA GLY A 496 2.84 -2.45 -18.34
C GLY A 496 2.47 -3.21 -17.08
N CYS A 497 1.94 -2.48 -16.10
CA CYS A 497 1.49 -3.03 -14.82
C CYS A 497 0.15 -2.43 -14.37
N GLY A 498 -0.76 -3.28 -13.92
CA GLY A 498 -2.06 -2.87 -13.40
C GLY A 498 -2.55 -3.77 -12.28
N VAL A 499 -2.87 -3.19 -11.14
CA VAL A 499 -3.34 -3.92 -9.96
C VAL A 499 -4.85 -3.93 -9.90
N VAL A 500 -5.42 -5.11 -9.63
CA VAL A 500 -6.87 -5.34 -9.64
C VAL A 500 -7.26 -6.27 -8.49
N LEU A 501 -8.45 -6.03 -7.95
CA LEU A 501 -9.11 -6.95 -7.03
C LEU A 501 -10.21 -7.75 -7.75
N GLY A 502 -10.25 -7.64 -9.08
CA GLY A 502 -11.35 -7.93 -10.01
C GLY A 502 -11.69 -9.40 -10.30
N PHE A 503 -11.10 -10.37 -9.60
CA PHE A 503 -11.23 -11.79 -9.93
C PHE A 503 -12.18 -12.55 -8.99
N ASP A 504 -12.78 -13.63 -9.48
CA ASP A 504 -13.34 -14.69 -8.62
C ASP A 504 -12.20 -15.42 -7.91
N ASN A 505 -11.90 -15.00 -6.67
CA ASN A 505 -10.80 -15.55 -5.87
C ASN A 505 -10.86 -17.07 -5.75
N ILE A 506 -12.06 -17.65 -5.57
CA ILE A 506 -12.19 -19.10 -5.39
C ILE A 506 -11.73 -19.83 -6.66
N SER A 507 -12.15 -19.36 -7.84
CA SER A 507 -11.74 -19.96 -9.10
C SER A 507 -10.23 -19.80 -9.36
N ILE A 508 -9.62 -18.69 -8.93
CA ILE A 508 -8.17 -18.52 -9.02
C ILE A 508 -7.43 -19.43 -8.03
N ASP A 509 -7.89 -19.51 -6.78
CA ASP A 509 -7.33 -20.37 -5.73
C ASP A 509 -7.39 -21.84 -6.13
N GLU A 510 -8.52 -22.31 -6.69
CA GLU A 510 -8.65 -23.65 -7.30
C GLU A 510 -7.60 -23.87 -8.42
N ALA A 511 -7.40 -22.87 -9.30
CA ALA A 511 -6.46 -22.98 -10.42
C ALA A 511 -4.99 -23.00 -9.98
N VAL A 512 -4.65 -22.34 -8.87
CA VAL A 512 -3.30 -22.34 -8.29
C VAL A 512 -3.11 -23.41 -7.20
N GLY A 513 -4.08 -24.30 -7.01
CA GLY A 513 -3.97 -25.46 -6.12
C GLY A 513 -4.07 -25.13 -4.63
N LEU A 514 -4.75 -24.04 -4.27
CA LEU A 514 -4.94 -23.58 -2.90
C LEU A 514 -6.25 -24.08 -2.24
N ASP A 515 -7.11 -24.76 -2.99
CA ASP A 515 -8.37 -25.29 -2.45
C ASP A 515 -8.13 -26.25 -1.28
N GLY A 516 -8.97 -26.14 -0.25
CA GLY A 516 -8.82 -26.89 1.00
C GLY A 516 -7.66 -26.47 1.91
N THR A 517 -6.87 -25.46 1.54
CA THR A 517 -5.80 -24.89 2.39
C THR A 517 -6.27 -23.62 3.12
N ASP A 518 -5.43 -23.08 4.01
CA ASP A 518 -5.60 -21.77 4.65
C ASP A 518 -5.04 -20.60 3.81
N GLU A 519 -4.34 -20.88 2.72
CA GLU A 519 -3.79 -19.83 1.86
C GLU A 519 -4.83 -19.35 0.84
N ARG A 520 -4.97 -18.02 0.67
CA ARG A 520 -5.87 -17.41 -0.30
C ARG A 520 -5.16 -16.33 -1.10
N THR A 521 -5.54 -16.11 -2.35
CA THR A 521 -5.07 -14.98 -3.14
C THR A 521 -5.78 -13.69 -2.74
N PHE A 522 -5.03 -12.64 -2.39
CA PHE A 522 -5.54 -11.36 -1.89
C PHE A 522 -5.65 -10.31 -2.99
N LEU A 523 -4.65 -10.24 -3.87
CA LEU A 523 -4.47 -9.14 -4.81
C LEU A 523 -3.82 -9.63 -6.09
N PHE A 524 -4.23 -9.06 -7.23
CA PHE A 524 -3.77 -9.49 -8.54
C PHE A 524 -3.04 -8.36 -9.27
N VAL A 525 -1.87 -8.67 -9.84
CA VAL A 525 -1.06 -7.77 -10.65
C VAL A 525 -1.07 -8.24 -12.09
N LEU A 526 -1.69 -7.47 -12.98
CA LEU A 526 -1.70 -7.70 -14.42
C LEU A 526 -0.40 -7.17 -15.03
N LEU A 527 0.30 -8.03 -15.77
CA LEU A 527 1.56 -7.70 -16.44
C LEU A 527 1.48 -7.92 -17.95
N GLY A 528 2.17 -7.08 -18.71
CA GLY A 528 2.32 -7.22 -20.15
C GLY A 528 3.05 -6.04 -20.76
N GLN A 529 3.02 -5.93 -22.08
CA GLN A 529 3.51 -4.76 -22.80
C GLN A 529 2.38 -3.75 -22.99
N GLU A 530 2.66 -2.45 -23.01
CA GLU A 530 1.65 -1.40 -23.27
C GLU A 530 1.72 -0.87 -24.70
N ARG A 531 0.60 -0.34 -25.19
CA ARG A 531 0.60 0.47 -26.43
C ARG A 531 1.50 1.69 -26.26
N ALA A 532 2.50 1.81 -27.13
CA ALA A 532 3.35 2.99 -27.23
C ALA A 532 2.59 4.21 -27.79
N ASP A 533 1.70 3.99 -28.76
CA ASP A 533 0.96 5.07 -29.44
C ASP A 533 -0.37 5.34 -28.72
N ARG A 534 -0.39 6.35 -27.87
CA ARG A 534 -1.60 6.82 -27.18
C ARG A 534 -1.76 8.33 -27.34
N ALA A 535 -2.98 8.75 -27.64
CA ALA A 535 -3.37 10.16 -27.58
C ALA A 535 -3.56 10.55 -26.11
N ASP A 536 -2.44 10.80 -25.43
CA ASP A 536 -2.38 11.17 -24.02
C ASP A 536 -1.86 12.61 -23.88
N PHE A 537 -2.51 13.43 -23.04
CA PHE A 537 -1.92 14.67 -22.55
C PHE A 537 -1.54 14.48 -21.07
N ASP A 538 -0.24 14.47 -20.80
CA ASP A 538 0.32 14.36 -19.45
C ASP A 538 1.02 15.67 -19.10
N TYR A 539 0.45 16.42 -18.14
CA TYR A 539 1.09 17.59 -17.56
C TYR A 539 1.72 17.22 -16.23
N ARG A 540 3.04 17.11 -16.24
CA ARG A 540 3.82 16.90 -15.01
C ARG A 540 3.80 18.18 -14.19
N LEU A 541 3.37 18.08 -12.95
CA LEU A 541 3.37 19.20 -12.01
C LEU A 541 4.77 19.42 -11.41
N VAL A 542 5.64 18.40 -11.48
CA VAL A 542 6.94 18.29 -10.81
C VAL A 542 7.96 17.47 -11.59
#